data_AF-A0A7L9C0E1-F1
#
_entry.id   AF-A0A7L9C0E1-F1
#
_cell.length_a   1.000
_cell.length_b   1.000
_cell.length_c   1.000
_cell.angle_alpha   90.00
_cell.angle_beta   90.00
_cell.angle_gamma   90.00
#
_symmetry.space_group_name_H-M   'P 1'
#
loop_
_entity.id
_entity.type
_entity.pdbx_description
1 polymer ?
#
loop_
_entity_poly.entity_id
_entity_poly.type
_entity_poly.pdbx_seq_one_letter_code
_entity_poly.pdbx_strand_id
1 'polypeptide(L)'
;MSLFKSSEERRIERDIKIRQGIRRIEKSIAEQNKFTDEFVKNARRAKQIGDNAQYVFIRNSLKKTATVKKMLERQLLAVKNALIIKRQAEASSDFAEAMGTMAREIARMFGETDLVRTQTEWEKAMAQSQTMEERMTMFLETVEDIAAKDTEHVPAEVVTDAEIDAMIDAESEAEHAKDVDELDALRAELNEVKNAGAKETK
;
A
#
# COMPACT_ATOMS: atom_id res chain seq x y z
N MET A 1 -2.72 -39.54 -8.92
CA MET A 1 -2.49 -38.09 -8.65
C MET A 1 -1.29 -37.99 -7.72
N SER A 2 -0.25 -37.23 -8.10
CA SER A 2 0.94 -37.06 -7.25
C SER A 2 0.53 -36.43 -5.92
N LEU A 3 0.88 -37.08 -4.81
CA LEU A 3 0.58 -36.63 -3.44
C LEU A 3 1.41 -35.40 -3.03
N PHE A 4 2.36 -34.94 -3.86
CA PHE A 4 3.24 -33.82 -3.57
C PHE A 4 3.32 -32.84 -4.75
N LYS A 5 3.15 -31.55 -4.45
CA LYS A 5 3.30 -30.43 -5.40
C LYS A 5 4.76 -30.23 -5.78
N SER A 6 5.02 -29.85 -7.04
CA SER A 6 6.37 -29.51 -7.49
C SER A 6 6.90 -28.24 -6.81
N SER A 7 8.23 -28.01 -6.87
CA SER A 7 8.84 -26.77 -6.38
C SER A 7 8.23 -25.53 -7.06
N GLU A 8 8.02 -25.64 -8.37
CA GLU A 8 7.46 -24.57 -9.19
C GLU A 8 5.98 -24.31 -8.89
N GLU A 9 5.18 -25.37 -8.69
CA GLU A 9 3.78 -25.24 -8.26
C GLU A 9 3.66 -24.53 -6.91
N ARG A 10 4.55 -24.86 -5.95
CA ARG A 10 4.60 -24.18 -4.65
C ARG A 10 5.03 -22.71 -4.78
N ARG A 11 5.97 -22.39 -5.68
CA ARG A 11 6.38 -21.00 -5.95
C ARG A 11 5.21 -20.19 -6.50
N ILE A 12 4.50 -20.72 -7.50
CA ILE A 12 3.35 -20.05 -8.13
C ILE A 12 2.23 -19.83 -7.12
N GLU A 13 1.92 -20.83 -6.29
CA GLU A 13 0.88 -20.72 -5.26
C GLU A 13 1.21 -19.63 -4.23
N ARG A 14 2.47 -19.56 -3.77
CA ARG A 14 2.94 -18.49 -2.86
C ARG A 14 2.80 -17.12 -3.49
N ASP A 15 3.21 -16.96 -4.75
CA ASP A 15 3.07 -15.68 -5.47
C ASP A 15 1.60 -15.26 -5.63
N ILE A 16 0.70 -16.21 -5.89
CA ILE A 16 -0.74 -15.95 -5.96
C ILE A 16 -1.26 -15.47 -4.60
N LYS A 17 -0.91 -16.16 -3.51
CA LYS A 17 -1.33 -15.78 -2.15
C LYS A 17 -0.82 -14.40 -1.74
N ILE A 18 0.43 -14.07 -2.04
CA ILE A 18 0.99 -12.74 -1.76
C ILE A 18 0.22 -11.66 -2.53
N ARG A 19 -0.06 -11.88 -3.82
CA ARG A 19 -0.87 -10.93 -4.61
C ARG A 19 -2.29 -10.78 -4.05
N GLN A 20 -2.90 -11.87 -3.57
CA GLN A 20 -4.20 -11.81 -2.91
C GLN A 20 -4.14 -11.01 -1.60
N GLY A 21 -3.10 -11.22 -0.77
CA GLY A 21 -2.86 -10.45 0.45
C GLY A 21 -2.71 -8.96 0.18
N ILE A 22 -1.89 -8.58 -0.81
CA ILE A 22 -1.74 -7.19 -1.26
C ILE A 22 -3.09 -6.59 -1.63
N ARG A 23 -3.88 -7.27 -2.47
CA ARG A 23 -5.20 -6.77 -2.90
C ARG A 23 -6.16 -6.59 -1.73
N ARG A 24 -6.11 -7.47 -0.72
CA ARG A 24 -6.94 -7.33 0.49
C ARG A 24 -6.54 -6.08 1.27
N ILE A 25 -5.25 -5.87 1.49
CA ILE A 25 -4.74 -4.67 2.18
C ILE A 25 -5.14 -3.40 1.40
N GLU A 26 -4.96 -3.38 0.07
CA GLU A 26 -5.35 -2.26 -0.78
C GLU A 26 -6.86 -1.97 -0.71
N LYS A 27 -7.70 -3.02 -0.72
CA LYS A 27 -9.14 -2.88 -0.56
C LYS A 27 -9.51 -2.32 0.82
N SER A 28 -8.89 -2.82 1.88
CA SER A 28 -9.11 -2.32 3.24
C SER A 28 -8.70 -0.86 3.38
N ILE A 29 -7.58 -0.44 2.78
CA ILE A 29 -7.18 0.98 2.74
C ILE A 29 -8.25 1.83 2.05
N ALA A 30 -8.76 1.37 0.89
CA ALA A 30 -9.83 2.06 0.18
C ALA A 30 -11.13 2.16 1.01
N GLU A 31 -11.46 1.14 1.79
CA GLU A 31 -12.59 1.17 2.73
C GLU A 31 -12.36 2.16 3.88
N GLN A 32 -11.15 2.20 4.47
CA GLN A 32 -10.81 3.19 5.50
C GLN A 32 -10.90 4.63 4.97
N ASN A 33 -10.56 4.87 3.71
CA ASN A 33 -10.74 6.19 3.07
C ASN A 33 -12.22 6.58 3.02
N LYS A 34 -13.11 5.66 2.63
CA LYS A 34 -14.56 5.92 2.61
C LYS A 34 -15.08 6.26 4.01
N PHE A 35 -14.67 5.50 5.03
CA PHE A 35 -15.04 5.80 6.42
C PHE A 35 -14.49 7.14 6.89
N THR A 36 -13.27 7.50 6.48
CA THR A 36 -12.68 8.80 6.76
C THR A 36 -13.57 9.93 6.21
N ASP A 37 -13.97 9.85 4.94
CA ASP A 37 -14.82 10.86 4.29
C ASP A 37 -16.18 10.99 4.99
N GLU A 38 -16.81 9.86 5.34
CA GLU A 38 -18.08 9.84 6.07
C GLU A 38 -17.96 10.43 7.48
N PHE A 39 -16.91 10.07 8.22
CA PHE A 39 -16.67 10.64 9.56
C PHE A 39 -16.39 12.14 9.49
N VAL A 40 -15.62 12.62 8.51
CA VAL A 40 -15.37 14.05 8.33
C VAL A 40 -16.68 14.81 8.07
N LYS A 41 -17.51 14.33 7.15
CA LYS A 41 -18.85 14.92 6.88
C LYS A 41 -19.71 14.98 8.13
N ASN A 42 -19.76 13.87 8.88
CA ASN A 42 -20.55 13.80 10.11
C ASN A 42 -20.00 14.72 11.21
N ALA A 43 -18.68 14.84 11.36
CA ALA A 43 -18.05 15.73 12.32
C ALA A 43 -18.39 17.20 12.02
N ARG A 44 -18.33 17.60 10.75
CA ARG A 44 -18.71 18.95 10.32
C ARG A 44 -20.17 19.23 10.63
N ARG A 45 -21.07 18.28 10.35
CA ARG A 45 -22.49 18.42 10.69
C ARG A 45 -22.71 18.57 12.20
N ALA A 46 -22.03 17.78 13.02
CA ALA A 46 -22.08 17.89 14.48
C ALA A 46 -21.61 19.28 14.97
N LYS A 47 -20.53 19.81 14.39
CA LYS A 47 -20.01 21.16 14.67
C LYS A 47 -21.03 22.25 14.29
N GLN A 48 -21.68 22.12 13.13
CA GLN A 48 -22.70 23.08 12.65
C GLN A 48 -23.95 23.14 13.53
N ILE A 49 -24.40 22.00 14.06
CA ILE A 49 -25.58 21.94 14.95
C ILE A 49 -25.24 22.19 16.42
N GLY A 50 -23.97 22.43 16.76
CA GLY A 50 -23.50 22.67 18.13
C GLY A 50 -23.46 21.41 19.02
N ASP A 51 -23.55 20.21 18.44
CA ASP A 51 -23.49 18.96 19.20
C ASP A 51 -22.03 18.55 19.46
N ASN A 52 -21.47 19.12 20.52
CA ASN A 52 -20.07 18.89 20.89
C ASN A 52 -19.81 17.44 21.34
N ALA A 53 -20.78 16.77 21.95
CA ALA A 53 -20.61 15.37 22.37
C ALA A 53 -20.45 14.46 21.16
N GLN A 54 -21.30 14.62 20.16
CA GLN A 54 -21.22 13.86 18.92
C GLN A 54 -19.97 14.23 18.12
N TYR A 55 -19.59 15.51 18.09
CA TYR A 55 -18.34 15.94 17.46
C TYR A 55 -17.11 15.24 18.05
N VAL A 56 -16.98 15.21 19.38
CA VAL A 56 -15.87 14.53 20.07
C VAL A 56 -15.87 13.03 19.81
N PHE A 57 -17.04 12.37 19.82
CA PHE A 57 -17.16 10.95 19.50
C PHE A 57 -16.68 10.64 18.07
N ILE A 58 -17.11 11.44 17.10
CA ILE A 58 -16.73 11.26 15.69
C ILE A 58 -15.22 11.53 15.51
N ARG A 59 -14.67 12.56 16.15
CA ARG A 59 -13.23 12.86 16.14
C ARG A 59 -12.39 11.69 16.64
N ASN A 60 -12.80 11.06 17.75
CA ASN A 60 -12.14 9.86 18.27
C ASN A 60 -12.25 8.65 17.31
N SER A 61 -13.38 8.51 16.63
CA SER A 61 -13.60 7.46 15.62
C SER A 61 -12.71 7.68 14.39
N LEU A 62 -12.62 8.93 13.93
CA LEU A 62 -11.74 9.34 12.83
C LEU A 62 -10.26 9.08 13.18
N LYS A 63 -9.84 9.36 14.42
CA LYS A 63 -8.48 9.02 14.92
C LYS A 63 -8.18 7.53 14.82
N LYS A 64 -9.13 6.67 15.19
CA LYS A 64 -8.99 5.20 15.06
C LYS A 64 -8.88 4.78 13.60
N THR A 65 -9.77 5.28 12.74
CA THR A 65 -9.76 5.02 11.29
C THR A 65 -8.41 5.40 10.66
N ALA A 66 -7.90 6.59 10.97
CA ALA A 66 -6.61 7.07 10.48
C ALA A 66 -5.44 6.21 10.99
N THR A 67 -5.50 5.75 12.25
CA THR A 67 -4.49 4.85 12.83
C THR A 67 -4.45 3.50 12.09
N VAL A 68 -5.62 2.91 11.85
CA VAL A 68 -5.75 1.65 11.10
C VAL A 68 -5.25 1.83 9.66
N LYS A 69 -5.64 2.91 8.98
CA LYS A 69 -5.16 3.22 7.63
C LYS A 69 -3.63 3.28 7.56
N LYS A 70 -2.99 4.04 8.46
CA LYS A 70 -1.53 4.21 8.51
C LYS A 70 -0.81 2.88 8.79
N MET A 71 -1.40 2.01 9.59
CA MET A 71 -0.90 0.66 9.81
C MET A 71 -0.95 -0.19 8.53
N LEU A 72 -2.09 -0.21 7.84
CA LEU A 72 -2.28 -0.95 6.59
C LEU A 72 -1.34 -0.45 5.48
N GLU A 73 -1.15 0.87 5.36
CA GLU A 73 -0.19 1.47 4.42
C GLU A 73 1.25 1.03 4.72
N ARG A 74 1.64 1.00 6.01
CA ARG A 74 2.94 0.49 6.43
C ARG A 74 3.13 -0.99 6.09
N GLN A 75 2.11 -1.81 6.34
CA GLN A 75 2.13 -3.24 5.99
C GLN A 75 2.26 -3.44 4.47
N LEU A 76 1.50 -2.68 3.68
CA LEU A 76 1.58 -2.71 2.21
C LEU A 76 2.98 -2.36 1.71
N LEU A 77 3.59 -1.32 2.28
CA LEU A 77 4.96 -0.91 1.93
C LEU A 77 5.98 -1.99 2.31
N ALA A 78 5.86 -2.59 3.49
CA ALA A 78 6.73 -3.68 3.94
C ALA A 78 6.67 -4.88 2.97
N VAL A 79 5.47 -5.30 2.56
CA VAL A 79 5.29 -6.38 1.58
C VAL A 79 5.89 -6.03 0.22
N LYS A 80 5.68 -4.80 -0.27
CA LYS A 80 6.26 -4.34 -1.54
C LYS A 80 7.79 -4.35 -1.51
N ASN A 81 8.40 -3.87 -0.42
CA ASN A 81 9.85 -3.88 -0.24
C ASN A 81 10.40 -5.31 -0.15
N ALA A 82 9.72 -6.20 0.57
CA ALA A 82 10.10 -7.61 0.63
C ALA A 82 10.08 -8.27 -0.75
N LEU A 83 9.10 -7.96 -1.60
CA LEU A 83 9.05 -8.46 -2.98
C LEU A 83 10.18 -7.93 -3.87
N ILE A 84 10.61 -6.68 -3.66
CA ILE A 84 11.78 -6.13 -4.36
C ILE A 84 13.04 -6.90 -3.96
N ILE A 85 13.24 -7.11 -2.66
CA ILE A 85 14.39 -7.87 -2.14
C ILE A 85 14.37 -9.31 -2.67
N LYS A 86 13.19 -9.96 -2.72
CA LYS A 86 13.03 -11.29 -3.32
C LYS A 86 13.52 -11.31 -4.78
N ARG A 87 13.03 -10.39 -5.62
CA ARG A 87 13.43 -10.30 -7.04
C ARG A 87 14.92 -10.02 -7.19
N GLN A 88 15.49 -9.21 -6.30
CA GLN A 88 16.93 -8.92 -6.30
C GLN A 88 17.75 -10.18 -5.96
N ALA A 89 17.31 -10.97 -4.99
CA ALA A 89 17.94 -12.25 -4.65
C ALA A 89 17.82 -13.26 -5.81
N GLU A 90 16.64 -13.39 -6.43
CA GLU A 90 16.42 -14.25 -7.61
C GLU A 90 17.35 -13.84 -8.77
N ALA A 91 17.40 -12.54 -9.11
CA ALA A 91 18.29 -12.05 -10.16
C ALA A 91 19.79 -12.29 -9.84
N SER A 92 20.17 -12.22 -8.56
CA SER A 92 21.53 -12.52 -8.12
C SER A 92 21.85 -14.03 -8.22
N SER A 93 20.86 -14.87 -7.93
CA SER A 93 20.94 -16.33 -8.09
C SER A 93 21.11 -16.72 -9.56
N ASP A 94 20.24 -16.19 -10.43
CA ASP A 94 20.27 -16.44 -11.87
C ASP A 94 21.62 -16.01 -12.49
N PHE A 95 22.14 -14.85 -12.06
CA PHE A 95 23.45 -14.37 -12.47
C PHE A 95 24.58 -15.30 -12.00
N ALA A 96 24.55 -15.73 -10.74
CA ALA A 96 25.56 -16.66 -10.21
C ALA A 96 25.53 -18.02 -10.92
N GLU A 97 24.34 -18.52 -11.29
CA GLU A 97 24.18 -19.77 -12.05
C GLU A 97 24.73 -19.64 -13.49
N ALA A 98 24.44 -18.52 -14.16
CA ALA A 98 24.99 -18.22 -15.48
C ALA A 98 26.52 -18.13 -15.45
N MET A 99 27.09 -17.45 -14.44
CA MET A 99 28.53 -17.37 -14.22
C MET A 99 29.16 -18.73 -13.92
N GLY A 100 28.50 -19.57 -13.11
CA GLY A 100 28.97 -20.94 -12.84
C GLY A 100 28.98 -21.83 -14.08
N THR A 101 28.04 -21.62 -15.00
CA THR A 101 28.01 -22.31 -16.29
C THR A 101 29.14 -21.84 -17.20
N MET A 102 29.33 -20.53 -17.35
CA MET A 102 30.45 -19.96 -18.11
C MET A 102 31.81 -20.36 -17.54
N ALA A 103 31.98 -20.36 -16.20
CA ALA A 103 33.23 -20.75 -15.56
C ALA A 103 33.59 -22.23 -15.84
N ARG A 104 32.60 -23.13 -15.86
CA ARG A 104 32.80 -24.53 -16.22
C ARG A 104 33.19 -24.71 -17.69
N GLU A 105 32.62 -23.91 -18.58
CA GLU A 105 32.98 -23.92 -20.01
C GLU A 105 34.40 -23.39 -20.23
N ILE A 106 34.77 -22.29 -19.58
CA ILE A 106 36.13 -21.71 -19.65
C ILE A 106 37.15 -22.68 -19.05
N ALA A 107 36.86 -23.32 -17.91
CA ALA A 107 37.76 -24.31 -17.30
C ALA A 107 38.01 -25.51 -18.24
N ARG A 108 36.98 -25.99 -18.95
CA ARG A 108 37.13 -27.00 -20.00
C ARG A 108 38.00 -26.53 -21.17
N MET A 109 37.99 -25.23 -21.48
CA MET A 109 38.76 -24.66 -22.59
C MET A 109 40.21 -24.31 -22.24
N PHE A 110 40.52 -23.94 -20.98
CA PHE A 110 41.81 -23.31 -20.63
C PHE A 110 42.67 -24.04 -19.57
N GLY A 111 42.20 -25.12 -18.93
CA GLY A 111 43.00 -25.86 -17.95
C GLY A 111 43.17 -25.16 -16.59
N GLU A 112 43.21 -25.96 -15.52
CA GLU A 112 42.67 -25.70 -14.17
C GLU A 112 43.28 -24.58 -13.29
N THR A 113 44.26 -23.80 -13.72
CA THR A 113 45.21 -23.25 -12.73
C THR A 113 44.78 -22.03 -11.89
N ASP A 114 43.67 -21.34 -12.21
CA ASP A 114 43.19 -20.19 -11.38
C ASP A 114 41.66 -20.07 -11.24
N LEU A 115 40.90 -21.03 -11.80
CA LEU A 115 39.43 -20.97 -11.82
C LEU A 115 38.76 -21.68 -10.64
N VAL A 116 39.49 -22.52 -9.89
CA VAL A 116 38.96 -23.24 -8.71
C VAL A 116 38.58 -22.29 -7.58
N ARG A 117 39.40 -21.26 -7.32
CA ARG A 117 39.09 -20.24 -6.32
C ARG A 117 37.85 -19.43 -6.73
N THR A 118 37.81 -19.03 -7.99
CA THR A 118 36.67 -18.35 -8.61
C THR A 118 35.40 -19.19 -8.41
N GLN A 119 35.44 -20.49 -8.75
CA GLN A 119 34.34 -21.43 -8.52
C GLN A 119 33.88 -21.47 -7.06
N THR A 120 34.78 -21.57 -6.09
CA THR A 120 34.41 -21.63 -4.66
C THR A 120 33.78 -20.34 -4.13
N GLU A 121 34.25 -19.17 -4.58
CA GLU A 121 33.65 -17.88 -4.20
C GLU A 121 32.23 -17.73 -4.80
N TRP A 122 32.00 -18.26 -6.01
CA TRP A 122 30.68 -18.30 -6.63
C TRP A 122 29.72 -19.29 -5.97
N GLU A 123 30.18 -20.51 -5.65
CA GLU A 123 29.39 -21.51 -4.93
C GLU A 123 28.94 -20.98 -3.55
N LYS A 124 29.82 -20.24 -2.86
CA LYS A 124 29.49 -19.56 -1.59
C LYS A 124 28.43 -18.47 -1.77
N ALA A 125 28.51 -17.68 -2.84
CA ALA A 125 27.50 -16.67 -3.15
C ALA A 125 26.14 -17.30 -3.50
N MET A 126 26.13 -18.42 -4.24
CA MET A 126 24.93 -19.20 -4.53
C MET A 126 24.27 -19.74 -3.25
N ALA A 127 25.06 -20.34 -2.36
CA ALA A 127 24.55 -20.86 -1.09
C ALA A 127 23.93 -19.76 -0.21
N GLN A 128 24.56 -18.58 -0.15
CA GLN A 128 24.02 -17.42 0.58
C GLN A 128 22.72 -16.89 -0.02
N SER A 129 22.59 -16.90 -1.36
CA SER A 129 21.36 -16.52 -2.06
C SER A 129 20.19 -17.45 -1.70
N GLN A 130 20.42 -18.77 -1.71
CA GLN A 130 19.41 -19.75 -1.30
C GLN A 130 18.95 -19.54 0.16
N THR A 131 19.89 -19.25 1.07
CA THR A 131 19.53 -18.94 2.47
C THR A 131 18.75 -17.62 2.61
N MET A 132 18.92 -16.69 1.67
CA MET A 132 18.17 -15.44 1.65
C MET A 132 16.73 -15.67 1.16
N GLU A 133 16.54 -16.54 0.16
CA GLU A 133 15.23 -16.93 -0.35
C GLU A 133 14.38 -17.64 0.73
N GLU A 134 14.99 -18.55 1.49
CA GLU A 134 14.33 -19.24 2.62
C GLU A 134 13.89 -18.24 3.72
N ARG A 135 14.77 -17.31 4.08
CA ARG A 135 14.45 -16.26 5.07
C ARG A 135 13.33 -15.34 4.61
N MET A 136 13.33 -14.99 3.32
CA MET A 136 12.25 -14.19 2.73
C MET A 136 10.91 -14.94 2.72
N THR A 137 10.95 -16.25 2.44
CA THR A 137 9.74 -17.10 2.48
C THR A 137 9.12 -17.09 3.88
N MET A 138 9.92 -17.30 4.93
CA MET A 138 9.43 -17.25 6.32
C MET A 138 8.87 -15.87 6.70
N PHE A 139 9.49 -14.79 6.23
CA PHE A 139 8.99 -13.43 6.45
C PHE A 139 7.62 -13.22 5.80
N LEU A 140 7.46 -13.62 4.53
CA LEU A 140 6.21 -13.45 3.79
C LEU A 140 5.08 -14.29 4.39
N GLU A 141 5.37 -15.49 4.87
CA GLU A 141 4.42 -16.34 5.61
C GLU A 141 3.99 -15.68 6.94
N THR A 142 4.92 -15.07 7.67
CA THR A 142 4.60 -14.34 8.92
C THR A 142 3.72 -13.11 8.64
N VAL A 143 3.97 -12.39 7.55
CA VAL A 143 3.16 -11.23 7.16
C VAL A 143 1.77 -11.66 6.67
N GLU A 144 1.65 -12.80 5.98
CA GLU A 144 0.34 -13.40 5.65
C GLU A 144 -0.46 -13.69 6.93
N ASP A 145 0.20 -14.28 7.93
CA ASP A 145 -0.38 -14.62 9.21
C ASP A 145 -0.85 -13.39 10.00
N ILE A 146 -0.07 -12.31 9.96
CA ILE A 146 -0.44 -11.02 10.57
C ILE A 146 -1.62 -10.43 9.80
N ALA A 147 -1.55 -10.29 8.48
CA ALA A 147 -2.65 -9.75 7.67
C ALA A 147 -3.97 -10.54 7.83
N ALA A 148 -3.90 -11.84 8.15
CA ALA A 148 -5.07 -12.65 8.47
C ALA A 148 -5.62 -12.44 9.89
N LYS A 149 -4.81 -11.97 10.84
CA LYS A 149 -5.15 -11.82 12.27
C LYS A 149 -5.42 -10.36 12.70
N ASP A 150 -5.08 -9.36 11.90
CA ASP A 150 -4.91 -7.96 12.38
C ASP A 150 -6.16 -7.05 12.28
N THR A 151 -7.35 -7.55 12.60
CA THR A 151 -8.53 -6.67 12.80
C THR A 151 -8.77 -6.25 14.24
N GLU A 152 -8.06 -6.80 15.23
CA GLU A 152 -8.47 -6.64 16.64
C GLU A 152 -7.52 -5.87 17.58
N HIS A 153 -6.23 -5.66 17.28
CA HIS A 153 -5.30 -5.05 18.25
C HIS A 153 -4.31 -4.05 17.62
N VAL A 154 -4.71 -2.78 17.50
CA VAL A 154 -3.83 -1.67 17.08
C VAL A 154 -3.45 -0.80 18.29
N PRO A 155 -2.15 -0.57 18.60
CA PRO A 155 -1.73 0.33 19.68
C PRO A 155 -2.17 1.77 19.40
N ALA A 156 -2.70 2.42 20.42
CA ALA A 156 -3.13 3.81 20.37
C ALA A 156 -1.92 4.75 20.47
N GLU A 157 -1.48 5.33 19.34
CA GLU A 157 -0.86 6.67 19.19
C GLU A 157 0.01 6.77 17.92
N VAL A 158 -0.59 6.52 16.74
CA VAL A 158 0.10 6.78 15.45
C VAL A 158 -0.39 8.07 14.78
N VAL A 159 -1.50 8.64 15.27
CA VAL A 159 -2.15 9.84 14.74
C VAL A 159 -2.47 10.78 15.89
N THR A 160 -2.11 12.06 15.72
CA THR A 160 -2.33 13.12 16.70
C THR A 160 -3.69 13.77 16.54
N ASP A 161 -4.14 14.40 17.63
CA ASP A 161 -5.40 15.14 17.69
C ASP A 161 -5.43 16.33 16.71
N ALA A 162 -4.30 17.03 16.57
CA ALA A 162 -4.17 18.17 15.66
C ALA A 162 -4.24 17.75 14.17
N GLU A 163 -3.68 16.58 13.82
CA GLU A 163 -3.81 16.02 12.47
C GLU A 163 -5.27 15.76 12.11
N ILE A 164 -6.08 15.28 13.07
CA ILE A 164 -7.52 15.05 12.85
C ILE A 164 -8.28 16.36 12.68
N ASP A 165 -7.98 17.37 13.48
CA ASP A 165 -8.65 18.68 13.37
C ASP A 165 -8.34 19.35 12.03
N ALA A 166 -7.08 19.30 11.58
CA ALA A 166 -6.67 19.82 10.27
C ALA A 166 -7.38 19.11 9.10
N MET A 167 -7.62 17.80 9.18
CA MET A 167 -8.37 17.06 8.17
C MET A 167 -9.83 17.53 8.08
N ILE A 168 -10.47 17.83 9.21
CA ILE A 168 -11.87 18.29 9.25
C ILE A 168 -11.98 19.71 8.68
N ASP A 169 -11.06 20.59 9.03
CA ASP A 169 -11.10 21.99 8.60
C ASP A 169 -10.74 22.12 7.10
N ALA A 170 -9.79 21.35 6.58
CA ALA A 170 -9.43 21.35 5.16
C ALA A 170 -10.60 20.95 4.25
N GLU A 171 -11.41 19.95 4.65
CA GLU A 171 -12.62 19.59 3.90
C GLU A 171 -13.70 20.69 3.99
N SER A 172 -13.73 21.43 5.10
CA SER A 172 -14.64 22.57 5.24
C SER A 172 -14.29 23.73 4.32
N GLU A 173 -13.00 24.01 4.16
CA GLU A 173 -12.51 25.00 3.21
C GLU A 173 -12.77 24.57 1.76
N ALA A 174 -12.55 23.29 1.45
CA ALA A 174 -12.81 22.74 0.12
C ALA A 174 -14.30 22.75 -0.27
N GLU A 175 -15.22 22.47 0.67
CA GLU A 175 -16.66 22.59 0.41
C GLU A 175 -17.08 24.06 0.28
N HIS A 176 -16.57 24.95 1.14
CA HIS A 176 -16.84 26.39 0.98
C HIS A 176 -16.37 26.93 -0.37
N ALA A 177 -15.23 26.46 -0.90
CA ALA A 177 -14.78 26.82 -2.23
C ALA A 177 -15.75 26.33 -3.32
N LYS A 178 -16.25 25.09 -3.22
CA LYS A 178 -17.26 24.56 -4.16
C LYS A 178 -18.58 25.31 -4.10
N ASP A 179 -19.04 25.65 -2.89
CA ASP A 179 -20.27 26.44 -2.69
C ASP A 179 -20.12 27.84 -3.32
N VAL A 180 -18.95 28.46 -3.21
CA VAL A 180 -18.65 29.75 -3.84
C VAL A 180 -18.64 29.64 -5.37
N ASP A 181 -18.00 28.61 -5.91
CA ASP A 181 -17.98 28.36 -7.37
C ASP A 181 -19.39 28.11 -7.93
N GLU A 182 -20.22 27.35 -7.21
CA GLU A 182 -21.61 27.07 -7.59
C GLU A 182 -22.49 28.33 -7.50
N LEU A 183 -22.29 29.16 -6.46
CA LEU A 183 -22.96 30.45 -6.33
C LEU A 183 -22.57 31.42 -7.46
N ASP A 184 -21.32 31.43 -7.88
CA ASP A 184 -20.85 32.28 -8.97
C ASP A 184 -21.36 31.80 -10.34
N ALA A 185 -21.48 30.48 -10.55
CA ALA A 185 -22.14 29.91 -11.72
C ALA A 185 -23.63 30.27 -11.77
N LEU A 186 -24.36 30.12 -10.66
CA LEU A 186 -25.77 30.51 -10.55
C LEU A 186 -25.98 32.01 -10.76
N ARG A 187 -25.06 32.86 -10.28
CA ARG A 187 -25.08 34.31 -10.53
C ARG A 187 -24.86 34.65 -12.00
N ALA A 188 -23.97 33.92 -12.69
CA ALA A 188 -23.76 34.10 -14.12
C ALA A 188 -25.02 33.75 -14.92
N GLU A 189 -25.64 32.60 -14.64
CA GLU A 189 -26.92 32.20 -15.26
C GLU A 189 -28.03 33.22 -15.00
N LEU A 190 -28.16 33.71 -13.76
CA LEU A 190 -29.19 34.69 -13.40
C LEU A 190 -28.98 36.04 -14.12
N ASN A 191 -27.74 36.43 -14.36
CA ASN A 191 -27.40 37.63 -15.14
C ASN A 191 -27.69 37.44 -16.64
N GLU A 192 -27.45 36.25 -17.20
CA GLU A 192 -27.82 35.95 -18.58
C GLU A 192 -29.33 35.99 -18.79
N VAL A 193 -30.11 35.39 -17.88
CA VAL A 193 -31.58 35.41 -17.93
C VAL A 193 -32.13 36.85 -17.79
N LYS A 194 -31.56 37.67 -16.90
CA LYS A 194 -31.94 39.08 -16.75
C LYS A 194 -31.60 39.91 -18.00
N ASN A 195 -30.46 39.66 -18.63
CA ASN A 195 -30.06 40.36 -19.85
C ASN A 195 -30.87 39.93 -21.08
N ALA A 196 -31.35 38.68 -21.12
CA ALA A 196 -32.28 38.19 -22.13
C ALA A 196 -33.68 38.82 -21.97
N GLY A 197 -34.21 38.90 -20.74
CA GLY A 197 -35.51 39.54 -20.48
C GLY A 197 -35.53 41.05 -20.77
N ALA A 198 -34.39 41.74 -20.64
CA ALA A 198 -34.25 43.16 -21.00
C ALA A 198 -34.18 43.43 -22.52
N LYS A 199 -33.95 42.40 -23.35
CA LYS A 199 -33.93 42.52 -24.82
C LYS A 199 -35.30 42.27 -25.47
N GLU A 200 -36.22 41.60 -24.79
CA GLU A 200 -37.59 41.36 -25.29
C GLU A 200 -38.58 42.49 -24.96
N THR A 201 -38.18 43.49 -24.15
CA THR A 201 -39.03 44.62 -23.72
C THR A 201 -38.71 45.96 -24.40
N LYS A 202 -37.95 45.97 -25.50
CA LYS A 202 -37.73 47.14 -26.37
C LYS A 202 -38.28 46.88 -27.76
#